data_AF-A0AAW4JAH6-F1
#
_entry.id   AF-A0AAW4JAH6-F1
#
_cell.length_a   1.000
_cell.length_b   1.000
_cell.length_c   1.000
_cell.angle_alpha   90.00
_cell.angle_beta   90.00
_cell.angle_gamma   90.00
#
_symmetry.space_group_name_H-M   'P 1'
#
loop_
_entity.id
_entity.type
_entity.pdbx_description
1 polymer ?
#
loop_
_entity_poly.entity_id
_entity_poly.type
_entity_poly.pdbx_seq_one_letter_code
_entity_poly.pdbx_strand_id
1 'polypeptide(L)'
;MFMFGHTASFAQISSVQNSTPIKYGTGHPLRYRIADFDPRLNITQQQMIEISKQAAAIWEKDTGQNYFVYDPNAEFSIHLVMDQRQIRSMKRSENLHQLEQQQQIWLNENQQLQELKRQIAISTAHLESLKHEHQIETPIYQQSLEQHQRLTQQFDLQTQKSKQLYQQLTQAIEQFNQTFAPQVLHKGQFQGKQIFIYEFSSIDDLRLTLAHEFGHALGLKHTQDPQSLMYPRIKVQDAKDFRLTDTDLALLGLSH
;
A
#
# COMPACT_ATOMS: atom_id res chain seq x y z
N MET A 1 17.33 5.37 -8.38
CA MET A 1 16.08 4.62 -8.09
C MET A 1 15.45 5.29 -6.89
N PHE A 2 14.42 6.13 -7.09
CA PHE A 2 13.62 6.59 -5.96
C PHE A 2 12.75 5.40 -5.55
N MET A 3 13.26 4.61 -4.61
CA MET A 3 12.41 3.71 -3.85
C MET A 3 11.47 4.62 -3.08
N PHE A 4 10.21 4.72 -3.51
CA PHE A 4 9.17 5.22 -2.62
C PHE A 4 9.10 4.22 -1.48
N GLY A 5 9.88 4.47 -0.44
CA GLY A 5 9.79 3.69 0.77
C GLY A 5 8.35 3.83 1.24
N HIS A 6 7.63 2.72 1.32
CA HIS A 6 6.40 2.64 2.09
C HIS A 6 6.77 2.99 3.54
N THR A 7 6.77 4.28 3.89
CA THR A 7 6.97 4.72 5.26
C THR A 7 5.67 4.50 6.00
N ALA A 8 5.46 3.24 6.40
CA ALA A 8 4.23 2.79 7.04
C ALA A 8 3.86 3.70 8.23
N SER A 9 2.59 4.12 8.26
CA SER A 9 1.98 4.47 9.54
C SER A 9 1.98 3.21 10.40
N PHE A 10 2.32 3.32 11.67
CA PHE A 10 2.37 2.15 12.54
C PHE A 10 1.00 1.99 13.20
N ALA A 11 0.36 0.83 13.05
CA ALA A 11 -0.86 0.55 13.80
C ALA A 11 -0.52 0.42 15.28
N GLN A 12 -1.38 0.88 16.19
CA GLN A 12 -1.42 0.45 17.58
C GLN A 12 -2.85 0.05 17.93
N ILE A 13 -3.07 -1.15 18.45
CA ILE A 13 -4.43 -1.64 18.78
C ILE A 13 -4.69 -1.51 20.30
N SER A 14 -5.97 -1.44 20.70
CA SER A 14 -6.39 -1.15 22.08
C SER A 14 -6.24 -2.37 23.00
N SER A 15 -5.86 -2.19 24.27
CA SER A 15 -5.65 -3.31 25.22
C SER A 15 -6.88 -3.69 26.05
N VAL A 16 -7.15 -4.99 26.22
CA VAL A 16 -8.17 -5.53 27.16
C VAL A 16 -7.51 -6.02 28.47
N GLN A 17 -8.02 -5.60 29.63
CA GLN A 17 -7.36 -5.80 30.94
C GLN A 17 -7.62 -7.16 31.66
N ASN A 18 -8.68 -7.91 31.36
CA ASN A 18 -8.99 -9.16 32.08
C ASN A 18 -9.00 -10.40 31.16
N SER A 19 -8.28 -11.47 31.53
CA SER A 19 -8.29 -12.74 30.81
C SER A 19 -9.53 -13.54 31.16
N THR A 20 -10.43 -13.71 30.20
CA THR A 20 -11.54 -14.68 30.28
C THR A 20 -11.24 -15.87 29.37
N PRO A 21 -11.67 -17.09 29.73
CA PRO A 21 -11.58 -18.25 28.84
C PRO A 21 -12.31 -17.97 27.52
N ILE A 22 -11.83 -18.56 26.44
CA ILE A 22 -12.43 -18.45 25.10
C ILE A 22 -13.87 -18.96 25.18
N LYS A 23 -14.83 -18.09 24.91
CA LYS A 23 -16.26 -18.35 25.13
C LYS A 23 -16.98 -18.92 23.91
N TYR A 24 -16.31 -18.94 22.76
CA TYR A 24 -16.89 -19.24 21.46
C TYR A 24 -16.22 -20.45 20.82
N GLY A 25 -16.94 -21.16 19.97
CA GLY A 25 -16.48 -22.34 19.23
C GLY A 25 -17.64 -22.96 18.46
N THR A 26 -17.44 -24.10 17.81
CA THR A 26 -18.41 -24.64 16.82
C THR A 26 -19.84 -24.81 17.36
N GLY A 27 -20.00 -25.16 18.64
CA GLY A 27 -21.32 -25.31 19.26
C GLY A 27 -22.00 -23.98 19.63
N HIS A 28 -21.21 -22.93 19.86
CA HIS A 28 -21.66 -21.61 20.31
C HIS A 28 -20.83 -20.50 19.64
N PRO A 29 -20.99 -20.26 18.33
CA PRO A 29 -20.21 -19.24 17.63
C PRO A 29 -20.69 -17.83 18.01
N LEU A 30 -19.77 -16.86 17.98
CA LEU A 30 -20.12 -15.45 18.07
C LEU A 30 -20.79 -15.01 16.76
N ARG A 31 -22.08 -14.70 16.84
CA ARG A 31 -22.82 -14.10 15.72
C ARG A 31 -22.49 -12.62 15.61
N TYR A 32 -22.21 -12.14 14.41
CA TYR A 32 -21.89 -10.73 14.16
C TYR A 32 -22.56 -10.19 12.89
N ARG A 33 -22.79 -8.88 12.85
CA ARG A 33 -23.26 -8.15 11.67
C ARG A 33 -22.31 -7.01 11.29
N ILE A 34 -22.46 -6.53 10.07
CA ILE A 34 -21.83 -5.30 9.58
C ILE A 34 -22.87 -4.18 9.71
N ALA A 35 -22.53 -3.09 10.41
CA ALA A 35 -23.35 -1.89 10.46
C ALA A 35 -23.25 -1.10 9.14
N ASP A 36 -24.21 -0.21 8.88
CA ASP A 36 -24.12 0.70 7.73
C ASP A 36 -22.90 1.60 7.86
N PHE A 37 -22.29 1.92 6.72
CA PHE A 37 -21.08 2.73 6.66
C PHE A 37 -21.07 3.64 5.45
N ASP A 38 -20.12 4.58 5.45
CA ASP A 38 -20.04 5.63 4.45
C ASP A 38 -19.68 5.08 3.05
N PRO A 39 -20.49 5.34 2.01
CA PRO A 39 -20.21 4.86 0.65
C PRO A 39 -18.87 5.35 0.06
N ARG A 40 -18.32 6.46 0.59
CA ARG A 40 -17.01 6.99 0.16
C ARG A 40 -15.85 6.06 0.49
N LEU A 41 -16.05 5.04 1.33
CA LEU A 41 -15.07 3.97 1.57
C LEU A 41 -14.80 3.11 0.33
N ASN A 42 -15.64 3.23 -0.72
CA ASN A 42 -15.52 2.49 -1.97
C ASN A 42 -15.47 0.96 -1.78
N ILE A 43 -16.18 0.48 -0.76
CA ILE A 43 -16.41 -0.93 -0.44
C ILE A 43 -17.92 -1.10 -0.36
N THR A 44 -18.45 -2.15 -0.98
CA THR A 44 -19.88 -2.50 -0.88
C THR A 44 -20.18 -3.28 0.39
N GLN A 45 -21.43 -3.28 0.84
CA GLN A 45 -21.87 -4.10 1.98
C GLN A 45 -21.48 -5.58 1.78
N GLN A 46 -21.69 -6.12 0.57
CA GLN A 46 -21.36 -7.50 0.25
C GLN A 46 -19.84 -7.75 0.34
N GLN A 47 -19.01 -6.84 -0.18
CA GLN A 47 -17.56 -6.97 -0.05
C GLN A 47 -17.13 -6.96 1.41
N MET A 48 -17.69 -6.09 2.24
CA MET A 48 -17.35 -6.04 3.67
C MET A 48 -17.74 -7.32 4.40
N ILE A 49 -18.88 -7.93 4.07
CA ILE A 49 -19.30 -9.24 4.60
C ILE A 49 -18.31 -10.33 4.21
N GLU A 50 -17.85 -10.35 2.95
CA GLU A 50 -16.86 -11.35 2.52
C GLU A 50 -15.50 -11.13 3.18
N ILE A 51 -15.06 -9.87 3.32
CA ILE A 51 -13.82 -9.52 4.04
C ILE A 51 -13.89 -9.95 5.50
N SER A 52 -15.02 -9.73 6.18
CA SER A 52 -15.19 -10.15 7.58
C SER A 52 -15.18 -11.67 7.74
N LYS A 53 -15.78 -12.42 6.79
CA LYS A 53 -15.70 -13.88 6.78
C LYS A 53 -14.27 -14.36 6.57
N GLN A 54 -13.53 -13.74 5.66
CA GLN A 54 -12.12 -14.06 5.44
C GLN A 54 -11.27 -13.77 6.67
N ALA A 55 -11.55 -12.68 7.40
CA ALA A 55 -10.89 -12.34 8.65
C ALA A 55 -11.21 -13.36 9.76
N ALA A 56 -12.48 -13.75 9.90
CA ALA A 56 -12.90 -14.80 10.82
C ALA A 56 -12.22 -16.14 10.52
N ALA A 57 -12.16 -16.52 9.24
CA ALA A 57 -11.58 -17.78 8.79
C ALA A 57 -10.09 -17.95 9.16
N ILE A 58 -9.36 -16.85 9.40
CA ILE A 58 -7.96 -16.93 9.90
C ILE A 58 -7.91 -17.68 11.24
N TRP A 59 -8.88 -17.47 12.12
CA TRP A 59 -8.97 -18.13 13.42
C TRP A 59 -9.46 -19.58 13.33
N GLU A 60 -10.13 -19.96 12.24
CA GLU A 60 -10.83 -21.24 12.09
C GLU A 60 -9.98 -22.28 11.36
N LYS A 61 -9.19 -21.83 10.37
CA LYS A 61 -8.47 -22.68 9.42
C LYS A 61 -7.59 -23.74 10.09
N ASP A 62 -6.86 -23.34 11.13
CA ASP A 62 -5.85 -24.19 11.78
C ASP A 62 -6.35 -24.74 13.14
N THR A 63 -7.60 -24.45 13.51
CA THR A 63 -8.17 -24.83 14.82
C THR A 63 -9.31 -25.85 14.72
N GLY A 64 -9.92 -25.98 13.53
CA GLY A 64 -11.10 -26.83 13.32
C GLY A 64 -12.35 -26.33 14.05
N GLN A 65 -12.30 -25.13 14.64
CA GLN A 65 -13.43 -24.49 15.30
C GLN A 65 -14.10 -23.49 14.35
N ASN A 66 -15.41 -23.35 14.47
CA ASN A 66 -16.16 -22.24 13.89
C ASN A 66 -16.46 -21.24 15.00
N TYR A 67 -15.69 -20.15 15.03
CA TYR A 67 -15.76 -19.16 16.10
C TYR A 67 -16.74 -18.04 15.78
N PHE A 68 -16.92 -17.71 14.50
CA PHE A 68 -17.70 -16.54 14.09
C PHE A 68 -18.66 -16.85 12.96
N VAL A 69 -19.91 -16.42 13.12
CA VAL A 69 -20.95 -16.59 12.10
C VAL A 69 -21.52 -15.23 11.73
N TYR A 70 -21.49 -14.88 10.45
CA TYR A 70 -22.20 -13.70 9.98
C TYR A 70 -23.71 -13.91 10.12
N ASP A 71 -24.38 -12.98 10.77
CA ASP A 71 -25.83 -12.94 10.96
C ASP A 71 -26.27 -11.47 10.95
N PRO A 72 -27.06 -11.03 9.96
CA PRO A 72 -27.44 -9.62 9.81
C PRO A 72 -28.24 -9.08 11.01
N ASN A 73 -28.84 -9.96 11.82
CA ASN A 73 -29.63 -9.58 13.00
C ASN A 73 -28.84 -9.69 14.31
N ALA A 74 -27.54 -9.99 14.24
CA ALA A 74 -26.71 -10.14 15.43
C ALA A 74 -26.62 -8.84 16.26
N GLU A 75 -26.54 -9.00 17.58
CA GLU A 75 -26.28 -7.89 18.49
C GLU A 75 -24.83 -7.37 18.33
N PHE A 76 -23.87 -8.28 18.11
CA PHE A 76 -22.47 -7.90 17.91
C PHE A 76 -22.29 -7.22 16.56
N SER A 77 -21.70 -6.02 16.53
CA SER A 77 -21.66 -5.19 15.33
C SER A 77 -20.27 -4.68 14.98
N ILE A 78 -19.91 -4.73 13.71
CA ILE A 78 -18.69 -4.15 13.16
C ILE A 78 -19.03 -2.82 12.46
N HIS A 79 -18.30 -1.76 12.77
CA HIS A 79 -18.49 -0.40 12.27
C HIS A 79 -17.24 0.06 11.53
N LEU A 80 -17.41 0.57 10.30
CA LEU A 80 -16.37 1.29 9.58
C LEU A 80 -16.59 2.80 9.80
N VAL A 81 -15.63 3.45 10.45
CA VAL A 81 -15.72 4.85 10.85
C VAL A 81 -14.94 5.71 9.88
N MET A 82 -15.66 6.59 9.18
CA MET A 82 -15.06 7.58 8.28
C MET A 82 -14.64 8.84 9.05
N ASP A 83 -13.51 8.78 9.75
CA ASP A 83 -12.94 9.94 10.44
C ASP A 83 -11.65 10.48 9.78
N GLN A 84 -10.98 11.41 10.45
CA GLN A 84 -9.76 12.04 9.95
C GLN A 84 -8.65 11.03 9.62
N ARG A 85 -8.59 9.88 10.31
CA ARG A 85 -7.59 8.83 10.08
C ARG A 85 -7.83 8.16 8.73
N GLN A 86 -9.05 7.70 8.47
CA GLN A 86 -9.41 7.11 7.18
C GLN A 86 -9.26 8.11 6.04
N ILE A 87 -9.75 9.35 6.21
CA ILE A 87 -9.61 10.42 5.21
C ILE A 87 -8.14 10.70 4.90
N ARG A 88 -7.28 10.75 5.92
CA ARG A 88 -5.84 10.93 5.74
C ARG A 88 -5.21 9.76 4.98
N SER A 89 -5.61 8.52 5.27
CA SER A 89 -5.13 7.32 4.57
C SER A 89 -5.50 7.33 3.09
N MET A 90 -6.75 7.67 2.77
CA MET A 90 -7.20 7.81 1.39
C MET A 90 -6.42 8.88 0.63
N LYS A 91 -6.28 10.10 1.20
CA LYS A 91 -5.49 11.18 0.58
C LYS A 91 -4.03 10.80 0.38
N ARG A 92 -3.46 10.03 1.30
CA ARG A 92 -2.09 9.53 1.20
C ARG A 92 -1.96 8.58 0.01
N SER A 93 -2.89 7.64 -0.13
CA SER A 93 -2.91 6.70 -1.26
C SER A 93 -3.05 7.42 -2.60
N GLU A 94 -3.95 8.39 -2.70
CA GLU A 94 -4.11 9.23 -3.90
C GLU A 94 -2.84 10.01 -4.26
N ASN A 95 -2.18 10.65 -3.28
CA ASN A 95 -0.93 11.37 -3.54
C ASN A 95 0.21 10.44 -3.94
N LEU A 96 0.30 9.26 -3.32
CA LEU A 96 1.33 8.28 -3.68
C LEU A 96 1.14 7.84 -5.14
N HIS A 97 -0.09 7.58 -5.56
CA HIS A 97 -0.39 7.25 -6.95
C HIS A 97 0.03 8.35 -7.93
N GLN A 98 -0.20 9.63 -7.58
CA GLN A 98 0.25 10.75 -8.40
C GLN A 98 1.79 10.83 -8.50
N LEU A 99 2.51 10.57 -7.40
CA LEU A 99 3.98 10.53 -7.39
C LEU A 99 4.52 9.39 -8.27
N GLU A 100 3.89 8.21 -8.22
CA GLU A 100 4.24 7.08 -9.08
C GLU A 100 4.05 7.42 -10.56
N GLN A 101 2.95 8.08 -10.92
CA GLN A 101 2.71 8.55 -12.29
C GLN A 101 3.78 9.57 -12.74
N GLN A 102 4.11 10.55 -11.90
CA GLN A 102 5.17 11.54 -12.20
C GLN A 102 6.54 10.89 -12.36
N GLN A 103 6.86 9.90 -11.51
CA GLN A 103 8.07 9.11 -11.64
C GLN A 103 8.12 8.39 -12.98
N GLN A 104 7.01 7.74 -13.40
CA GLN A 104 6.97 7.03 -14.66
C GLN A 104 7.14 7.97 -15.87
N ILE A 105 6.53 9.16 -15.82
CA ILE A 105 6.74 10.20 -16.83
C ILE A 105 8.22 10.57 -16.93
N TRP A 106 8.87 10.84 -15.79
CA TRP A 106 10.30 11.17 -15.77
C TRP A 106 11.19 10.04 -16.29
N LEU A 107 10.89 8.79 -15.95
CA LEU A 107 11.60 7.61 -16.46
C LEU A 107 11.51 7.52 -17.99
N ASN A 108 10.31 7.72 -18.54
CA ASN A 108 10.08 7.67 -19.99
C ASN A 108 10.85 8.79 -20.71
N GLU A 109 10.86 10.01 -20.18
CA GLU A 109 11.61 11.14 -20.76
C GLU A 109 13.12 10.90 -20.70
N ASN A 110 13.63 10.32 -19.61
CA ASN A 110 15.03 9.94 -19.53
C ASN A 110 15.42 8.83 -20.50
N GLN A 111 14.51 7.90 -20.78
CA GLN A 111 14.75 6.89 -21.81
C GLN A 111 14.87 7.55 -23.21
N GLN A 112 14.02 8.55 -23.51
CA GLN A 112 14.13 9.31 -24.76
C GLN A 112 15.46 10.07 -24.86
N LEU A 113 15.94 10.64 -23.75
CA LEU A 113 17.24 11.30 -23.70
C LEU A 113 18.41 10.35 -24.00
N GLN A 114 18.35 9.11 -23.51
CA GLN A 114 19.38 8.11 -23.85
C GLN A 114 19.38 7.80 -25.35
N GLU A 115 18.19 7.72 -25.95
CA GLU A 115 18.06 7.45 -27.38
C GLU A 115 18.56 8.63 -28.23
N LEU A 116 18.21 9.88 -27.90
CA LEU A 116 18.78 11.05 -28.58
C LEU A 116 20.29 11.11 -28.44
N LYS A 117 20.83 10.81 -27.25
CA LYS A 117 22.28 10.76 -27.02
C LYS A 117 22.96 9.73 -27.93
N ARG A 118 22.35 8.56 -28.13
CA ARG A 118 22.82 7.54 -29.07
C ARG A 118 22.80 8.05 -30.51
N GLN A 119 21.71 8.69 -30.93
CA GLN A 119 21.58 9.24 -32.28
C GLN A 119 22.60 10.35 -32.56
N ILE A 120 22.87 11.22 -31.58
CA ILE A 120 23.91 12.25 -31.67
C ILE A 120 25.27 11.60 -31.85
N ALA A 121 25.61 10.56 -31.06
CA ALA A 121 26.88 9.86 -31.20
C ALA A 121 27.07 9.25 -32.60
N ILE A 122 26.03 8.61 -33.13
CA ILE A 122 26.04 8.04 -34.50
C ILE A 122 26.22 9.14 -35.55
N SER A 123 25.46 10.23 -35.43
CA SER A 123 25.54 11.37 -36.34
C SER A 123 26.91 12.05 -36.31
N THR A 124 27.53 12.14 -35.12
CA THR A 124 28.89 12.68 -34.94
C THR A 124 29.92 11.82 -35.68
N ALA A 125 29.90 10.51 -35.45
CA ALA A 125 30.81 9.58 -36.12
C ALA A 125 30.64 9.60 -37.66
N HIS A 126 29.40 9.75 -38.15
CA HIS A 126 29.14 9.86 -39.58
C HIS A 126 29.75 11.14 -40.18
N LEU A 127 29.60 12.29 -39.50
CA LEU A 127 30.23 13.54 -39.92
C LEU A 127 31.75 13.46 -39.92
N GLU A 128 32.35 12.74 -38.97
CA GLU A 128 33.80 12.49 -38.92
C GLU A 128 34.27 11.62 -40.10
N SER A 129 33.52 10.57 -40.47
CA SER A 129 33.80 9.74 -41.66
C SER A 129 33.78 10.56 -42.95
N LEU A 130 32.74 11.38 -43.15
CA LEU A 130 32.63 12.24 -44.34
C LEU A 130 33.79 13.25 -44.44
N LYS A 131 34.25 13.78 -43.30
CA LYS A 131 35.44 14.64 -43.26
C LYS A 131 36.70 13.89 -43.68
N HIS A 132 36.88 12.66 -43.19
CA HIS A 132 38.02 11.82 -43.55
C HIS A 132 38.03 11.45 -45.04
N GLU A 133 36.85 11.23 -45.63
CA GLU A 133 36.66 10.95 -47.06
C GLU A 133 36.74 12.20 -47.95
N HIS A 134 37.08 13.37 -47.40
CA HIS A 134 37.13 14.66 -48.11
C HIS A 134 35.80 15.10 -48.76
N GLN A 135 34.65 14.66 -48.24
CA GLN A 135 33.31 14.96 -48.79
C GLN A 135 32.68 16.25 -48.20
N ILE A 136 33.48 17.13 -47.61
CA ILE A 136 32.99 18.29 -46.83
C ILE A 136 32.23 19.34 -47.63
N GLU A 137 32.41 19.41 -48.94
CA GLU A 137 31.69 20.35 -49.83
C GLU A 137 30.45 19.73 -50.50
N THR A 138 30.12 18.49 -50.16
CA THR A 138 28.98 17.78 -50.78
C THR A 138 27.65 18.15 -50.14
N PRO A 139 26.53 18.08 -50.89
CA PRO A 139 25.19 18.23 -50.32
C PRO A 139 24.89 17.23 -49.18
N ILE A 140 25.49 16.04 -49.23
CA ILE A 140 25.34 15.00 -48.21
C ILE A 140 25.92 15.47 -46.86
N TYR A 141 27.10 16.09 -46.89
CA TYR A 141 27.71 16.65 -45.68
C TYR A 141 26.85 17.75 -45.06
N GLN A 142 26.31 18.66 -45.88
CA GLN A 142 25.43 19.72 -45.42
C GLN A 142 24.14 19.15 -44.78
N GLN A 143 23.51 18.18 -45.43
CA GLN A 143 22.31 17.52 -44.89
C GLN A 143 22.58 16.81 -43.56
N SER A 144 23.70 16.07 -43.45
CA SER A 144 24.11 15.41 -42.22
C SER A 144 24.41 16.39 -41.09
N LEU A 145 24.99 17.56 -41.41
CA LEU A 145 25.27 18.63 -40.46
C LEU A 145 23.97 19.25 -39.92
N GLU A 146 23.01 19.54 -40.80
CA GLU A 146 21.71 20.04 -40.38
C GLU A 146 20.97 19.03 -39.49
N GLN A 147 20.99 17.74 -39.85
CA GLN A 147 20.39 16.69 -39.03
C GLN A 147 21.07 16.63 -37.65
N HIS A 148 22.39 16.70 -37.59
CA HIS A 148 23.14 16.74 -36.33
C HIS A 148 22.76 17.94 -35.45
N GLN A 149 22.64 19.12 -36.04
CA GLN A 149 22.22 20.34 -35.35
C GLN A 149 20.79 20.20 -34.80
N ARG A 150 19.86 19.63 -35.57
CA ARG A 150 18.48 19.36 -35.11
C ARG A 150 18.46 18.39 -33.94
N LEU A 151 19.23 17.29 -34.00
CA LEU A 151 19.32 16.32 -32.90
C LEU A 151 19.87 16.96 -31.63
N THR A 152 20.90 17.81 -31.75
CA THR A 152 21.50 18.52 -30.61
C THR A 152 20.50 19.49 -29.97
N GLN A 153 19.77 20.28 -30.78
CA GLN A 153 18.73 21.17 -30.29
C GLN A 153 17.60 20.40 -29.58
N GLN A 154 17.16 19.27 -30.13
CA GLN A 154 16.16 18.41 -29.50
C GLN A 154 16.66 17.85 -28.17
N PHE A 155 17.92 17.43 -28.10
CA PHE A 155 18.53 16.92 -26.88
C PHE A 155 18.62 17.99 -25.79
N ASP A 156 18.99 19.23 -26.15
CA ASP A 156 19.02 20.35 -25.20
C ASP A 156 17.63 20.65 -24.64
N LEU A 157 16.62 20.71 -25.49
CA LEU A 157 15.22 20.92 -25.09
C LEU A 157 14.70 19.80 -24.19
N GLN A 158 14.93 18.53 -24.55
CA GLN A 158 14.55 17.40 -23.71
C GLN A 158 15.31 17.38 -22.38
N THR A 159 16.57 17.80 -22.37
CA THR A 159 17.38 17.86 -21.15
C THR A 159 16.81 18.88 -20.17
N GLN A 160 16.41 20.06 -20.68
CA GLN A 160 15.74 21.08 -19.87
C GLN A 160 14.40 20.56 -19.32
N LYS A 161 13.59 19.90 -20.16
CA LYS A 161 12.31 19.30 -19.76
C LYS A 161 12.49 18.23 -18.68
N SER A 162 13.43 17.29 -18.86
CA SER A 162 13.73 16.25 -17.86
C SER A 162 14.19 16.86 -16.54
N LYS A 163 15.03 17.92 -16.57
CA LYS A 163 15.45 18.65 -15.38
C LYS A 163 14.26 19.29 -14.64
N GLN A 164 13.33 19.89 -15.37
CA GLN A 164 12.11 20.48 -14.78
C GLN A 164 11.23 19.41 -14.14
N LEU A 165 10.99 18.28 -14.82
CA LEU A 165 10.22 17.16 -14.28
C LEU A 165 10.87 16.57 -13.02
N TYR A 166 12.20 16.47 -13.00
CA TYR A 166 12.93 16.01 -11.83
C TYR A 166 12.76 16.96 -10.63
N GLN A 167 12.82 18.28 -10.86
CA GLN A 167 12.61 19.28 -9.83
C GLN A 167 11.18 19.22 -9.27
N GLN A 168 10.17 19.11 -10.15
CA GLN A 168 8.77 18.96 -9.75
C GLN A 168 8.55 17.69 -8.93
N LEU A 169 9.09 16.55 -9.38
CA LEU A 169 9.00 15.29 -8.67
C LEU A 169 9.67 15.38 -7.28
N THR A 170 10.84 16.00 -7.19
CA THR A 170 11.56 16.16 -5.91
C THR A 170 10.77 17.03 -4.94
N GLN A 171 10.19 18.15 -5.41
CA GLN A 171 9.34 19.01 -4.59
C GLN A 171 8.07 18.30 -4.13
N ALA A 172 7.43 17.53 -5.02
CA ALA A 172 6.24 16.76 -4.69
C ALA A 172 6.54 15.67 -3.65
N ILE A 173 7.71 14.99 -3.75
CA ILE A 173 8.18 14.04 -2.73
C ILE A 173 8.38 14.72 -1.38
N GLU A 174 8.99 15.91 -1.36
CA GLU A 174 9.20 16.66 -0.12
C GLU A 174 7.86 17.06 0.53
N GLN A 175 6.92 17.60 -0.26
CA GLN A 175 5.58 17.95 0.21
C GLN A 175 4.82 16.72 0.73
N PHE A 176 4.94 15.58 0.05
CA PHE A 176 4.35 14.32 0.50
C PHE A 176 4.91 13.89 1.85
N ASN A 177 6.24 13.92 2.02
CA ASN A 177 6.89 13.53 3.26
C ASN A 177 6.52 14.46 4.43
N GLN A 178 6.39 15.76 4.17
CA GLN A 178 5.94 16.74 5.18
C GLN A 178 4.47 16.53 5.57
N THR A 179 3.60 16.28 4.59
CA THR A 179 2.15 16.11 4.82
C THR A 179 1.82 14.76 5.47
N PHE A 180 2.50 13.70 5.03
CA PHE A 180 2.23 12.32 5.41
C PHE A 180 3.30 11.72 6.31
N ALA A 181 3.80 12.50 7.27
CA ALA A 181 4.74 12.02 8.27
C ALA A 181 4.24 10.72 8.94
N PRO A 182 5.12 9.73 9.23
CA PRO A 182 4.75 8.51 9.92
C PRO A 182 4.13 8.81 11.29
N GLN A 183 2.95 8.25 11.54
CA GLN A 183 2.24 8.40 12.82
C GLN A 183 1.81 7.02 13.32
N VAL A 184 1.83 6.84 14.64
CA VAL A 184 1.21 5.68 15.25
C VAL A 184 -0.30 5.94 15.28
N LEU A 185 -1.08 5.11 14.61
CA LEU A 185 -2.53 5.26 14.49
C LEU A 185 -3.25 4.06 15.09
N HIS A 186 -4.34 4.33 15.79
CA HIS A 186 -5.27 3.29 16.23
C HIS A 186 -6.23 2.93 15.09
N LYS A 187 -5.97 1.78 14.45
CA LYS A 187 -6.72 1.29 13.28
C LYS A 187 -8.05 0.63 13.63
N GLY A 188 -8.05 -0.18 14.68
CA GLY A 188 -9.20 -0.91 15.16
C GLY A 188 -9.38 -0.78 16.67
N GLN A 189 -10.60 -1.03 17.11
CA GLN A 189 -10.94 -1.10 18.52
C GLN A 189 -12.13 -2.02 18.78
N PHE A 190 -11.88 -3.07 19.53
CA PHE A 190 -12.89 -3.86 20.20
C PHE A 190 -13.45 -3.15 21.44
N GLN A 191 -14.77 -3.01 21.52
CA GLN A 191 -15.53 -2.44 22.63
C GLN A 191 -16.72 -3.35 23.01
N GLY A 192 -16.42 -4.46 23.70
CA GLY A 192 -17.44 -5.35 24.29
C GLY A 192 -18.26 -6.14 23.26
N LYS A 193 -19.29 -5.51 22.67
CA LYS A 193 -20.12 -6.10 21.60
C LYS A 193 -19.93 -5.42 20.25
N GLN A 194 -18.95 -4.53 20.16
CA GLN A 194 -18.74 -3.72 18.97
C GLN A 194 -17.27 -3.77 18.56
N ILE A 195 -17.01 -3.75 17.26
CA ILE A 195 -15.70 -3.50 16.68
C ILE A 195 -15.81 -2.21 15.87
N PHE A 196 -14.90 -1.27 16.09
CA PHE A 196 -14.77 -0.07 15.29
C PHE A 196 -13.47 -0.11 14.50
N ILE A 197 -13.55 0.08 13.19
CA ILE A 197 -12.39 0.24 12.31
C ILE A 197 -12.34 1.69 11.87
N TYR A 198 -11.24 2.36 12.16
CA TYR A 198 -11.04 3.78 11.92
C TYR A 198 -10.05 4.07 10.79
N GLU A 199 -9.18 3.12 10.46
CA GLU A 199 -8.22 3.29 9.38
C GLU A 199 -7.85 1.95 8.75
N PHE A 200 -7.86 1.91 7.42
CA PHE A 200 -7.25 0.87 6.62
C PHE A 200 -6.71 1.47 5.31
N SER A 201 -5.56 0.99 4.88
CA SER A 201 -4.87 1.43 3.66
C SER A 201 -5.14 0.53 2.45
N SER A 202 -5.63 -0.69 2.67
CA SER A 202 -5.98 -1.67 1.65
C SER A 202 -7.00 -2.68 2.18
N ILE A 203 -7.56 -3.51 1.29
CA ILE A 203 -8.48 -4.59 1.66
C ILE A 203 -7.77 -5.64 2.53
N ASP A 204 -6.52 -5.97 2.22
CA ASP A 204 -5.72 -6.93 2.99
C ASP A 204 -5.41 -6.40 4.41
N ASP A 205 -5.13 -5.11 4.54
CA ASP A 205 -4.93 -4.42 5.82
C ASP A 205 -6.23 -4.37 6.64
N LEU A 206 -7.37 -4.11 6.00
CA LEU A 206 -8.70 -4.18 6.64
C LEU A 206 -8.99 -5.59 7.16
N ARG A 207 -8.74 -6.61 6.33
CA ARG A 207 -8.94 -8.03 6.68
C ARG A 207 -8.11 -8.42 7.91
N LEU A 208 -6.83 -8.07 7.94
CA LEU A 208 -5.97 -8.36 9.10
C LEU A 208 -6.37 -7.58 10.35
N THR A 209 -6.71 -6.30 10.19
CA THR A 209 -7.17 -5.48 11.33
C THR A 209 -8.43 -6.10 11.94
N LEU A 210 -9.41 -6.48 11.11
CA LEU A 210 -10.62 -7.18 11.59
C LEU A 210 -10.29 -8.51 12.27
N ALA A 211 -9.37 -9.29 11.72
CA ALA A 211 -8.97 -10.56 12.33
C ALA A 211 -8.34 -10.35 13.71
N HIS A 212 -7.52 -9.31 13.87
CA HIS A 212 -6.98 -8.93 15.19
C HIS A 212 -8.10 -8.57 16.17
N GLU A 213 -9.05 -7.72 15.78
CA GLU A 213 -10.18 -7.33 16.64
C GLU A 213 -11.09 -8.52 16.98
N PHE A 214 -11.22 -9.48 16.07
CA PHE A 214 -11.87 -10.76 16.36
C PHE A 214 -11.11 -11.57 17.42
N GLY A 215 -9.78 -11.56 17.41
CA GLY A 215 -8.99 -12.15 18.50
C GLY A 215 -9.34 -11.55 19.87
N HIS A 216 -9.51 -10.22 19.94
CA HIS A 216 -10.02 -9.60 21.17
C HIS A 216 -11.44 -10.02 21.53
N ALA A 217 -12.32 -10.20 20.54
CA ALA A 217 -13.66 -10.73 20.77
C ALA A 217 -13.66 -12.16 21.33
N LEU A 218 -12.65 -12.98 20.99
CA LEU A 218 -12.40 -14.29 21.61
C LEU A 218 -11.85 -14.19 23.04
N GLY A 219 -11.43 -13.00 23.48
CA GLY A 219 -10.80 -12.75 24.77
C GLY A 219 -9.27 -12.79 24.74
N LEU A 220 -8.66 -12.82 23.54
CA LEU A 220 -7.21 -12.89 23.40
C LEU A 220 -6.56 -11.54 23.67
N LYS A 221 -5.39 -11.58 24.31
CA LYS A 221 -4.56 -10.41 24.62
C LYS A 221 -3.49 -10.22 23.56
N HIS A 222 -2.89 -9.04 23.57
CA HIS A 222 -1.73 -8.76 22.74
C HIS A 222 -0.56 -9.68 23.07
N THR A 223 0.20 -10.01 22.03
CA THR A 223 1.48 -10.71 22.12
C THR A 223 2.64 -9.72 22.00
N GLN A 224 3.85 -10.19 22.31
CA GLN A 224 5.10 -9.45 22.07
C GLN A 224 5.81 -9.91 20.79
N ASP A 225 5.32 -10.97 20.14
CA ASP A 225 5.87 -11.51 18.90
C ASP A 225 5.43 -10.62 17.73
N PRO A 226 6.34 -9.92 17.03
CA PRO A 226 5.97 -9.05 15.92
C PRO A 226 5.29 -9.75 14.75
N GLN A 227 5.44 -11.06 14.60
CA GLN A 227 4.82 -11.83 13.52
C GLN A 227 3.42 -12.33 13.87
N SER A 228 3.08 -12.36 15.17
CA SER A 228 1.76 -12.78 15.64
C SER A 228 0.66 -11.83 15.16
N LEU A 229 -0.52 -12.39 14.89
CA LEU A 229 -1.70 -11.59 14.54
C LEU A 229 -2.07 -10.65 15.68
N MET A 230 -1.97 -11.13 16.92
CA MET A 230 -2.27 -10.36 18.13
C MET A 230 -1.15 -9.40 18.56
N TYR A 231 -0.12 -9.19 17.74
CA TYR A 231 0.85 -8.13 18.00
C TYR A 231 0.16 -6.76 17.87
N PRO A 232 0.36 -5.81 18.80
CA PRO A 232 -0.38 -4.54 18.80
C PRO A 232 -0.11 -3.67 17.59
N ARG A 233 0.92 -3.98 16.77
CA ARG A 233 1.29 -3.20 15.59
C ARG A 233 1.37 -4.05 14.33
N ILE A 234 0.30 -4.10 13.55
CA ILE A 234 0.33 -4.73 12.23
C ILE A 234 1.30 -3.97 11.34
N LYS A 235 2.39 -4.62 10.92
CA LYS A 235 3.46 -4.04 10.09
C LYS A 235 4.22 -5.06 9.27
N VAL A 236 4.62 -6.17 9.90
CA VAL A 236 5.55 -7.15 9.32
C VAL A 236 4.87 -8.44 8.88
N GLN A 237 3.60 -8.60 9.26
CA GLN A 237 2.73 -9.69 8.83
C GLN A 237 2.49 -9.61 7.33
N ASP A 238 2.49 -10.76 6.66
CA ASP A 238 2.07 -10.87 5.27
C ASP A 238 0.56 -10.65 5.18
N ALA A 239 0.14 -9.42 4.87
CA ALA A 239 -1.28 -9.07 4.82
C ALA A 239 -2.09 -9.84 3.78
N LYS A 240 -1.45 -10.46 2.79
CA LYS A 240 -2.14 -11.21 1.74
C LYS A 240 -2.32 -12.66 2.14
N ASP A 241 -1.25 -13.33 2.56
CA ASP A 241 -1.22 -14.78 2.78
C ASP A 241 -0.96 -15.17 4.25
N PHE A 242 -1.38 -14.30 5.19
CA PHE A 242 -1.20 -14.52 6.63
C PHE A 242 -1.71 -15.88 7.12
N ARG A 243 -0.93 -16.48 8.03
CA ARG A 243 -1.29 -17.67 8.81
C ARG A 243 -1.03 -17.40 10.28
N LEU A 244 -1.83 -18.01 11.15
CA LEU A 244 -1.59 -17.93 12.59
C LEU A 244 -0.19 -18.44 12.91
N THR A 245 0.51 -17.71 13.77
CA THR A 245 1.81 -18.15 14.31
C THR A 245 1.59 -19.14 15.44
N ASP A 246 2.65 -19.87 15.83
CA ASP A 246 2.61 -20.73 17.03
C ASP A 246 2.23 -19.92 18.28
N THR A 247 2.65 -18.64 18.35
CA THR A 247 2.26 -17.71 19.41
C THR A 247 0.75 -17.47 19.43
N ASP A 248 0.12 -17.33 18.25
CA ASP A 248 -1.33 -17.14 18.15
C ASP A 248 -2.09 -18.43 18.51
N LEU A 249 -1.60 -19.60 18.08
CA LEU A 249 -2.19 -20.91 18.42
C LEU A 249 -2.07 -21.21 19.92
N ALA A 250 -0.96 -20.84 20.55
CA ALA A 250 -0.78 -20.97 21.99
C ALA A 250 -1.80 -20.12 22.77
N LEU A 251 -2.16 -18.92 22.27
CA LEU A 251 -3.24 -18.11 22.86
C LEU A 251 -4.61 -18.82 22.80
N LEU A 252 -4.82 -19.68 21.80
CA LEU A 252 -6.02 -20.51 21.67
C LEU A 252 -5.99 -21.78 22.53
N GLY A 253 -4.89 -22.01 23.26
CA GLY A 253 -4.68 -23.24 24.03
C GLY A 253 -4.35 -24.46 23.15
N LEU A 254 -3.93 -24.24 21.91
CA LEU A 254 -3.63 -25.27 20.90
C LEU A 254 -2.11 -25.48 20.73
N SER A 255 -1.31 -25.19 21.74
CA SER A 255 0.14 -25.41 21.70
C SER A 255 0.45 -26.89 21.44
N HIS A 256 1.23 -27.15 20.39
CA HIS A 256 1.88 -28.45 20.14
C HIS A 256 3.03 -28.69 21.12
#